data_AF-A0A4Q3DNI8-F1
#
_entry.id   AF-A0A4Q3DNI8-F1
#
_cell.length_a   1.000
_cell.length_b   1.000
_cell.length_c   1.000
_cell.angle_alpha   90.00
_cell.angle_beta   90.00
_cell.angle_gamma   90.00
#
_symmetry.space_group_name_H-M   'P 1'
#
loop_
_entity.id
_entity.type
_entity.pdbx_description
1 polymer ?
#
loop_
_entity_poly.entity_id
_entity_poly.type
_entity_poly.pdbx_seq_one_letter_code
_entity_poly.pdbx_strand_id
1 'polypeptide(L)'
;MSFWKNLFGGGGASQEAAPAPGEEYKGFKITPTPMPVGSEYQLAGEISMEVDGELKVHKFVRADRMSSRDDAVSIALAKGRQIVDEQGKGMFGQNWPKTN
;
A
#
# COMPACT_ATOMS: atom_id res chain seq x y z
N MET A 1 -15.38 -18.19 15.36
CA MET A 1 -14.33 -17.33 15.96
C MET A 1 -13.04 -17.52 15.17
N SER A 2 -13.00 -17.01 13.93
CA SER A 2 -11.80 -17.08 13.09
C SER A 2 -11.76 -15.83 12.22
N PHE A 3 -11.48 -14.71 12.88
CA PHE A 3 -11.25 -13.43 12.25
C PHE A 3 -9.88 -12.99 12.77
N TRP A 4 -8.96 -12.60 11.89
CA TRP A 4 -7.64 -12.02 12.20
C TRP A 4 -6.43 -12.93 12.40
N LYS A 5 -6.28 -13.99 11.62
CA LYS A 5 -4.95 -14.61 11.51
C LYS A 5 -4.78 -15.15 10.09
N ASN A 6 -3.77 -14.63 9.39
CA ASN A 6 -3.27 -15.01 8.05
C ASN A 6 -3.31 -13.93 6.96
N LEU A 7 -3.43 -12.64 7.32
CA LEU A 7 -2.93 -11.55 6.45
C LEU A 7 -1.80 -10.76 7.13
N PHE A 8 -1.00 -11.47 7.92
CA PHE A 8 0.34 -11.09 8.39
C PHE A 8 1.14 -12.40 8.47
N GLY A 9 1.98 -12.64 7.47
CA GLY A 9 2.83 -13.83 7.31
C GLY A 9 3.03 -14.07 5.82
N GLY A 10 4.20 -13.94 5.21
CA GLY A 10 5.55 -14.09 5.73
C GLY A 10 6.24 -15.12 4.83
N GLY A 11 7.33 -14.75 4.15
CA GLY A 11 8.15 -15.72 3.41
C GLY A 11 8.84 -15.16 2.17
N GLY A 12 9.89 -14.38 2.37
CA GLY A 12 10.82 -13.99 1.32
C GLY A 12 11.91 -13.09 1.88
N ALA A 13 13.12 -13.62 2.02
CA ALA A 13 14.28 -12.89 2.50
C ALA A 13 14.56 -11.68 1.58
N SER A 14 14.09 -10.52 2.00
CA SER A 14 14.60 -9.21 1.63
C SER A 14 14.33 -8.36 2.86
N GLN A 15 15.26 -7.47 3.16
CA GLN A 15 15.21 -6.59 4.32
C GLN A 15 14.11 -5.55 4.11
N GLU A 16 12.85 -5.98 4.03
CA GLU A 16 11.68 -5.15 3.78
C GLU A 16 11.43 -4.37 5.06
N ALA A 17 11.59 -3.05 4.98
CA ALA A 17 11.32 -2.17 6.10
C ALA A 17 9.90 -2.45 6.59
N ALA A 18 9.74 -2.75 7.89
CA ALA A 18 8.46 -3.14 8.45
C ALA A 18 7.34 -2.18 8.02
N PRO A 19 6.13 -2.66 7.68
CA PRO A 19 5.02 -1.78 7.34
C PRO A 19 4.79 -0.79 8.48
N ALA A 20 4.68 0.49 8.12
CA ALA A 20 4.38 1.54 9.08
C ALA A 20 2.87 1.56 9.41
N PRO A 21 2.46 2.17 10.54
CA PRO A 21 1.05 2.24 10.89
C PRO A 21 0.25 2.87 9.74
N GLY A 22 -0.67 2.08 9.18
CA GLY A 22 -1.60 2.54 8.19
C GLY A 22 -2.70 3.40 8.81
N GLU A 23 -3.41 4.14 7.96
CA GLU A 23 -4.55 4.97 8.36
C GLU A 23 -5.81 4.54 7.61
N GLU A 24 -6.96 4.79 8.22
CA GLU A 24 -8.26 4.65 7.56
C GLU A 24 -8.69 6.00 6.98
N TYR A 25 -9.06 6.01 5.71
CA TYR A 25 -9.46 7.20 4.99
C TYR A 25 -10.64 6.89 4.06
N LYS A 26 -11.80 7.52 4.29
CA LYS A 26 -13.02 7.35 3.48
C LYS A 26 -13.48 5.89 3.29
N GLY A 27 -13.26 5.05 4.30
CA GLY A 27 -13.58 3.62 4.25
C GLY A 27 -12.54 2.76 3.52
N PHE A 28 -11.41 3.34 3.11
CA PHE A 28 -10.24 2.64 2.61
C PHE A 28 -9.18 2.58 3.69
N LYS A 29 -8.39 1.51 3.71
CA LYS A 29 -7.23 1.36 4.58
C LYS A 29 -5.96 1.59 3.77
N ILE A 30 -5.23 2.64 4.08
CA ILE A 30 -3.98 3.01 3.42
C ILE A 30 -2.84 2.50 4.30
N THR A 31 -2.02 1.60 3.76
CA THR A 31 -0.87 1.02 4.46
C THR A 31 0.41 1.42 3.73
N PRO A 32 1.25 2.27 4.33
CA PRO A 32 2.52 2.66 3.74
C PRO A 32 3.51 1.49 3.82
N THR A 33 4.13 1.16 2.69
CA THR A 33 5.10 0.06 2.55
C THR A 33 6.40 0.58 1.91
N PRO A 34 7.17 1.47 2.57
CA PRO A 34 8.41 2.00 2.02
C PRO A 34 9.37 0.88 1.63
N MET A 35 9.77 0.83 0.37
CA MET A 35 10.64 -0.23 -0.14
C MET A 35 12.09 0.23 -0.11
N PRO A 36 13.01 -0.45 0.60
CA PRO A 36 14.41 -0.05 0.61
C PRO A 36 15.07 -0.32 -0.75
N VAL A 37 15.76 0.70 -1.28
CA VAL A 37 16.50 0.66 -2.54
C VAL A 37 17.87 1.28 -2.30
N GLY A 38 18.86 0.43 -2.01
CA GLY A 38 20.20 0.89 -1.60
C GLY A 38 20.15 1.58 -0.24
N SER A 39 20.56 2.84 -0.18
CA SER A 39 20.51 3.69 1.03
C SER A 39 19.23 4.54 1.13
N GLU A 40 18.32 4.41 0.17
CA GLU A 40 17.09 5.20 0.09
C GLU A 40 15.86 4.29 0.23
N TYR A 41 14.69 4.92 0.37
CA TYR A 41 13.40 4.28 0.44
C TYR A 41 12.55 4.75 -0.73
N GLN A 42 12.18 3.82 -1.60
CA GLN A 42 11.22 4.07 -2.67
C GLN A 42 9.82 4.23 -2.08
N LEU A 43 9.11 5.23 -2.59
CA LEU A 43 7.75 5.53 -2.16
C LEU A 43 6.77 4.47 -2.66
N ALA A 44 6.22 3.70 -1.73
CA ALA A 44 5.27 2.64 -2.00
C ALA A 44 4.23 2.50 -0.88
N GLY A 45 3.08 1.94 -1.24
CA GLY A 45 1.98 1.69 -0.32
C GLY A 45 0.90 0.81 -0.94
N GLU A 46 -0.01 0.37 -0.08
CA GLU A 46 -1.17 -0.44 -0.44
C GLU A 46 -2.44 0.20 0.08
N ILE A 47 -3.50 0.17 -0.72
CA ILE A 47 -4.82 0.66 -0.35
C ILE A 47 -5.77 -0.53 -0.40
N SER A 48 -6.41 -0.86 0.72
CA SER A 48 -7.35 -1.97 0.81
C SER A 48 -8.76 -1.52 1.19
N MET A 49 -9.75 -2.21 0.67
CA MET A 49 -11.17 -1.99 0.98
C MET A 49 -11.93 -3.30 0.78
N GLU A 50 -12.97 -3.51 1.59
CA GLU A 50 -13.95 -4.57 1.35
C GLU A 50 -15.01 -4.08 0.34
N VAL A 51 -15.10 -4.78 -0.79
CA VAL A 51 -16.09 -4.51 -1.85
C VAL A 51 -16.84 -5.81 -2.10
N ASP A 52 -18.16 -5.79 -1.88
CA ASP A 52 -19.05 -6.96 -2.08
C ASP A 52 -18.61 -8.23 -1.32
N GLY A 53 -18.03 -8.06 -0.12
CA GLY A 53 -17.53 -9.16 0.71
C GLY A 53 -16.13 -9.67 0.32
N GLU A 54 -15.51 -9.07 -0.69
CA GLU A 54 -14.14 -9.37 -1.10
C GLU A 54 -13.17 -8.25 -0.69
N LEU A 55 -12.07 -8.60 -0.03
CA LEU A 55 -10.99 -7.66 0.24
C LEU A 55 -10.23 -7.37 -1.06
N LYS A 56 -10.41 -6.17 -1.60
CA LYS A 56 -9.63 -5.66 -2.73
C LYS A 56 -8.43 -4.88 -2.22
N VAL A 57 -7.29 -5.06 -2.88
CA VAL A 57 -6.03 -4.39 -2.55
C VAL A 57 -5.47 -3.77 -3.82
N HIS A 58 -5.12 -2.49 -3.75
CA HIS A 58 -4.48 -1.73 -4.80
C HIS A 58 -3.11 -1.30 -4.32
N LYS A 59 -2.05 -1.77 -4.98
CA LYS A 59 -0.67 -1.42 -4.65
C LYS A 59 -0.20 -0.29 -5.55
N PHE A 60 0.51 0.68 -4.98
CA PHE A 60 1.14 1.75 -5.73
C PHE A 60 2.63 1.82 -5.39
N VAL A 61 3.44 2.04 -6.43
CA VAL A 61 4.89 2.24 -6.32
C VAL A 61 5.25 3.42 -7.20
N ARG A 62 6.04 4.33 -6.66
CA ARG A 62 6.48 5.56 -7.34
C ARG A 62 7.97 5.52 -7.57
N ALA A 63 8.45 6.21 -8.60
CA ALA A 63 9.88 6.33 -8.87
C ALA A 63 10.61 7.22 -7.85
N ASP A 64 9.85 8.02 -7.12
CA ASP A 64 10.32 8.91 -6.06
C ASP A 64 11.01 8.10 -4.95
N ARG A 65 12.20 8.55 -4.53
CA ARG A 65 13.00 7.95 -3.45
C ARG A 65 13.25 8.98 -2.37
N MET A 66 13.27 8.51 -1.12
CA MET A 66 13.47 9.33 0.08
C MET A 66 14.66 8.80 0.87
N SER A 67 15.48 9.70 1.42
CA SER A 67 16.58 9.31 2.31
C SER A 67 16.07 8.88 3.69
N SER A 68 14.89 9.34 4.10
CA SER A 68 14.25 9.02 5.38
C SER A 68 13.06 8.08 5.17
N ARG A 69 13.00 7.04 6.01
CA ARG A 69 11.85 6.13 6.06
C ARG A 69 10.58 6.86 6.49
N ASP A 70 10.66 7.76 7.47
CA ASP A 70 9.48 8.45 7.99
C ASP A 70 8.89 9.45 6.98
N ASP A 71 9.75 10.05 6.15
CA ASP A 71 9.30 10.88 5.03
C ASP A 71 8.61 10.04 3.97
N ALA A 72 9.19 8.87 3.61
CA ALA A 72 8.56 7.93 2.69
C ALA A 72 7.19 7.46 3.20
N VAL A 73 7.05 7.19 4.50
CA VAL A 73 5.78 6.83 5.14
C VAL A 73 4.76 7.96 5.01
N SER A 74 5.14 9.17 5.43
CA SER A 74 4.23 10.34 5.45
C SER A 74 3.73 10.69 4.06
N ILE A 75 4.62 10.66 3.07
CA ILE A 75 4.29 10.93 1.68
C ILE A 75 3.47 9.78 1.08
N ALA A 76 3.72 8.53 1.47
CA ALA A 76 2.94 7.39 1.00
C ALA A 76 1.50 7.45 1.50
N LEU A 77 1.29 7.85 2.76
CA LEU A 77 -0.05 8.11 3.31
C LEU A 77 -0.75 9.23 2.53
N ALA A 78 -0.08 10.37 2.33
CA ALA A 78 -0.62 11.48 1.55
C ALA A 78 -0.97 11.06 0.12
N LYS A 79 -0.12 10.26 -0.53
CA LYS A 79 -0.37 9.75 -1.88
C LYS A 79 -1.52 8.75 -1.91
N GLY A 80 -1.63 7.89 -0.90
CA GLY A 80 -2.75 6.97 -0.74
C GLY A 80 -4.08 7.72 -0.67
N ARG A 81 -4.15 8.81 0.12
CA ARG A 81 -5.34 9.67 0.20
C ARG A 81 -5.67 10.29 -1.16
N GLN A 82 -4.66 10.79 -1.87
CA GLN A 82 -4.85 11.34 -3.21
C GLN A 82 -5.40 10.30 -4.20
N ILE A 83 -4.88 9.06 -4.19
CA ILE A 83 -5.38 7.98 -5.06
C ILE A 83 -6.83 7.65 -4.71
N VAL A 84 -7.16 7.59 -3.43
CA VAL A 84 -8.55 7.40 -2.97
C VAL A 84 -9.46 8.53 -3.45
N ASP A 85 -9.00 9.77 -3.41
CA ASP A 85 -9.77 10.94 -3.86
C ASP A 85 -9.98 10.97 -5.37
N GLU A 86 -8.97 10.60 -6.15
CA GLU A 86 -9.01 10.64 -7.61
C GLU A 86 -9.75 9.43 -8.21
N GLN A 87 -9.55 8.23 -7.66
CA GLN A 87 -10.02 6.99 -8.26
C GLN A 87 -11.13 6.30 -7.45
N GLY A 88 -11.18 6.52 -6.13
CA GLY A 88 -12.12 5.86 -5.23
C GLY A 88 -12.14 4.34 -5.43
N LYS A 89 -13.35 3.76 -5.49
CA LYS A 89 -13.52 2.31 -5.74
C LYS A 89 -13.08 1.88 -7.15
N GLY A 90 -12.98 2.81 -8.09
CA GLY A 90 -12.59 2.52 -9.49
C GLY A 90 -11.16 2.00 -9.63
N MET A 91 -10.27 2.26 -8.66
CA MET A 91 -8.89 1.77 -8.68
C MET A 91 -8.77 0.24 -8.65
N PHE A 92 -9.77 -0.45 -8.09
CA PHE A 92 -9.81 -1.91 -8.03
C PHE A 92 -10.31 -2.55 -9.34
N GLY A 93 -10.91 -1.76 -10.23
CA GLY A 93 -11.34 -2.22 -11.56
C GLY A 93 -10.25 -2.11 -12.63
N GLN A 94 -9.13 -1.44 -12.35
CA GLN A 94 -8.04 -1.29 -13.32
C GLN A 94 -7.14 -2.53 -13.32
N ASN A 95 -7.32 -3.37 -14.34
CA ASN A 95 -6.49 -4.55 -14.55
C ASN A 95 -5.21 -4.16 -15.32
N TRP A 96 -4.10 -3.97 -14.60
CA TRP A 96 -2.77 -3.67 -15.16
C TRP A 96 -1.71 -4.59 -14.54
N PRO A 97 -0.84 -5.27 -15.33
CA PRO A 97 -0.83 -5.40 -16.78
C PRO A 97 -1.71 -6.56 -17.24
N LYS A 98 -2.36 -6.41 -18.41
CA LYS A 98 -2.99 -7.52 -19.11
C LYS A 98 -1.87 -8.49 -19.55
N THR A 99 -1.83 -9.69 -19.01
CA THR A 99 -1.14 -10.80 -19.67
C THR A 99 -1.92 -11.09 -20.94
N ASN A 100 -1.38 -10.65 -22.08
CA ASN A 100 -1.86 -11.03 -23.39
C ASN A 100 -1.45 -12.48 -23.70
#